data_AF-A0A972AB86-F1
#
_entry.id   AF-A0A972AB86-F1
#
_cell.length_a   1.000
_cell.length_b   1.000
_cell.length_c   1.000
_cell.angle_alpha   90.00
_cell.angle_beta   90.00
_cell.angle_gamma   90.00
#
_symmetry.space_group_name_H-M   'P 1'
#
loop_
_entity.id
_entity.type
_entity.pdbx_description
1 polymer ?
#
loop_
_entity_poly.entity_id
_entity_poly.type
_entity_poly.pdbx_seq_one_letter_code
_entity_poly.pdbx_strand_id
1 'polypeptide(L)' 'MKKIIMYSSPSCPHCHTAKDFLKKEGIPFIDKNVQNPEI' A
#
# COMPACT_ATOMS: atom_id res chain seq x y z
N MET A 1 -18.92 3.82 -1.24
CA MET A 1 -17.71 4.16 -0.44
C MET A 1 -16.50 4.23 -1.36
N LYS A 2 -15.58 5.17 -1.13
CA LYS A 2 -14.32 5.24 -1.88
C LYS A 2 -13.32 4.25 -1.28
N LYS A 3 -12.59 3.53 -2.13
CA LYS A 3 -11.53 2.59 -1.70
C LYS A 3 -10.18 3.31 -1.72
N ILE A 4 -9.35 3.05 -0.72
CA ILE A 4 -7.96 3.53 -0.70
C ILE A 4 -7.11 2.51 -1.45
N ILE A 5 -6.39 2.99 -2.47
CA ILE A 5 -5.43 2.20 -3.23
C ILE A 5 -4.06 2.78 -2.94
N MET A 6 -3.16 1.95 -2.44
CA MET A 6 -1.79 2.34 -2.13
C MET A 6 -0.86 1.69 -3.15
N TYR A 7 -0.27 2.51 -4.00
CA TYR A 7 0.76 2.06 -4.93
C TYR A 7 2.09 1.98 -4.19
N SER A 8 2.73 0.80 -4.23
CA SER A 8 3.95 0.53 -3.49
C SER A 8 4.99 -0.20 -4.33
N SER A 9 6.21 -0.27 -3.83
CA SER A 9 7.29 -1.11 -4.37
C SER A 9 7.86 -1.95 -3.22
N PRO A 10 8.24 -3.23 -3.43
CA PRO A 10 8.74 -4.11 -2.37
C PRO A 10 10.05 -3.60 -1.74
N SER A 11 10.89 -2.92 -2.51
CA SER A 11 12.17 -2.37 -2.06
C SER A 11 12.07 -0.97 -1.46
N CYS A 12 10.87 -0.39 -1.39
CA CYS A 12 10.65 0.98 -0.92
C CYS A 12 10.42 0.99 0.61
N PRO A 13 11.39 1.46 1.42
CA PRO A 13 11.25 1.47 2.89
C PRO A 13 10.10 2.35 3.36
N HIS A 14 9.89 3.51 2.72
CA HIS A 14 8.79 4.41 3.05
C HIS A 14 7.40 3.79 2.79
N CYS A 15 7.31 2.91 1.79
CA CYS A 15 6.08 2.21 1.46
C CYS A 15 5.72 1.21 2.56
N HIS A 16 6.71 0.57 3.19
CA HIS A 16 6.49 -0.31 4.35
C HIS A 16 6.01 0.50 5.56
N THR A 17 6.66 1.63 5.86
CA THR A 17 6.21 2.53 6.95
C THR A 17 4.77 2.99 6.75
N ALA A 18 4.37 3.35 5.53
CA ALA A 18 2.99 3.75 5.22
C ALA A 18 2.00 2.59 5.41
N LYS A 19 2.33 1.37 4.95
CA LYS A 19 1.50 0.16 5.17
C LYS A 19 1.27 -0.09 6.64
N ASP A 20 2.32 0.01 7.44
CA ASP A 20 2.25 -0.28 8.88
C ASP A 20 1.42 0.76 9.62
N PHE A 21 1.53 2.04 9.23
CA PHE A 21 0.65 3.10 9.74
C PHE A 21 -0.83 2.81 9.42
N LEU A 22 -1.16 2.53 8.16
CA LEU A 22 -2.54 2.24 7.75
C LEU A 22 -3.12 1.02 8.47
N LYS A 23 -2.32 -0.04 8.65
CA LYS A 23 -2.71 -1.23 9.43
C LYS A 23 -2.94 -0.92 10.89
N LYS A 24 -2.06 -0.13 11.51
CA LYS A 24 -2.16 0.28 12.93
C LYS A 24 -3.43 1.07 13.19
N GLU A 25 -3.80 1.96 12.28
CA GLU A 25 -5.02 2.78 12.38
C GLU A 25 -6.29 2.00 11.96
N GLY A 26 -6.17 0.73 11.54
CA GLY A 26 -7.31 -0.09 11.11
C GLY A 26 -7.94 0.39 9.80
N ILE A 27 -7.19 1.12 8.96
CA ILE A 27 -7.68 1.69 7.72
C ILE A 27 -7.54 0.62 6.61
N PRO A 28 -8.65 0.15 6.01
CA PRO A 28 -8.58 -0.82 4.92
C PRO A 28 -8.06 -0.17 3.63
N PHE A 29 -7.07 -0.80 3.00
CA PHE A 29 -6.49 -0.37 1.73
C PHE A 29 -6.15 -1.55 0.82
N ILE A 30 -6.08 -1.29 -0.48
CA ILE A 30 -5.61 -2.23 -1.49
C ILE A 30 -4.15 -1.88 -1.82
N ASP A 31 -3.25 -2.84 -1.61
CA ASP A 31 -1.84 -2.69 -1.98
C ASP A 31 -1.63 -3.06 -3.46
N LYS A 32 -1.08 -2.14 -4.25
CA LYS A 32 -0.72 -2.36 -5.64
C LYS A 32 0.79 -2.22 -5.81
N ASN A 33 1.48 -3.33 -6.00
CA ASN A 33 2.91 -3.35 -6.32
C ASN A 33 3.17 -2.83 -7.75
N VAL A 34 3.80 -1.67 -7.90
CA VAL A 34 4.11 -1.06 -9.21
C VAL A 34 5.12 -1.86 -10.04
N GLN A 35 5.80 -2.85 -9.46
CA GLN A 35 6.67 -3.77 -10.20
C GLN A 35 5.91 -4.96 -10.80
N ASN A 36 4.64 -5.16 -10.44
CA ASN A 36 3.83 -6.21 -11.05
C ASN A 36 3.41 -5.75 -12.46
N PRO A 37 3.69 -6.52 -13.52
CA PRO A 37 3.32 -6.18 -14.89
C PRO A 37 1.81 -6.08 -15.15
N GLU A 38 0.96 -6.58 -14.24
CA GLU A 38 -0.51 -6.50 -14.34
C GLU A 38 -1.11 -5.28 -13.65
N ILE A 39 -0.28 -4.35 -13.12
CA ILE A 39 -0.69 -3.19 -12.32
C ILE A 39 -0.73 -1.89 -13.10
#